data_AF-W1XWB0-F1
#
_entry.id   AF-W1XWB0-F1
#
_cell.length_a   1.000
_cell.length_b   1.000
_cell.length_c   1.000
_cell.angle_alpha   90.00
_cell.angle_beta   90.00
_cell.angle_gamma   90.00
#
_symmetry.space_group_name_H-M   'P 1'
#
loop_
_entity.id
_entity.type
_entity.pdbx_description
1 polymer ?
#
loop_
_entity_poly.entity_id
_entity_poly.type
_entity_poly.pdbx_seq_one_letter_code
_entity_poly.pdbx_strand_id
1 'polypeptide(L)' 'ERIQALAGPTLITRLADRFGVQCIVVGIDTWYDGETGKYHVNQYTGDESRTRVTQWETLDWVQEVQKRGAG' A
#
# COMPACT_ATOMS: atom_id res chain seq x y z
N GLU A 1 5.85 15.71 -1.71
CA GLU A 1 6.23 14.54 -2.53
C GLU A 1 5.45 13.33 -2.04
N ARG A 2 4.75 12.60 -2.91
CA ARG A 2 4.07 11.34 -2.53
C ARG A 2 5.08 10.20 -2.62
N ILE A 3 5.51 9.69 -1.47
CA ILE A 3 6.41 8.53 -1.42
C ILE A 3 5.56 7.27 -1.32
N GLN A 4 5.80 6.32 -2.21
CA GLN A 4 4.98 5.10 -2.31
C GLN A 4 5.46 4.03 -1.35
N ALA A 5 4.57 3.60 -0.43
CA ALA A 5 4.83 2.51 0.48
C ALA A 5 5.16 1.18 -0.24
N LEU A 6 4.55 0.93 -1.39
CA LEU A 6 4.81 -0.26 -2.22
C LEU A 6 6.23 -0.30 -2.77
N ALA A 7 6.85 0.85 -3.04
CA ALA A 7 8.20 0.93 -3.60
C ALA A 7 9.30 0.83 -2.54
N GLY A 8 8.96 1.11 -1.28
CA GLY A 8 9.89 1.00 -0.15
C GLY A 8 9.15 0.70 1.15
N PRO A 9 8.72 -0.55 1.39
CA PRO A 9 7.91 -0.90 2.56
C PRO A 9 8.63 -0.64 3.90
N THR A 10 9.96 -0.61 3.90
CA THR A 10 10.78 -0.24 5.07
C THR A 10 10.60 1.22 5.49
N LEU A 11 10.05 2.06 4.62
CA LEU A 11 9.73 3.45 4.95
C LEU A 11 8.66 3.53 6.05
N ILE A 12 7.65 2.67 6.01
CA ILE A 12 6.58 2.63 7.03
C ILE A 12 7.24 2.41 8.40
N THR A 13 8.07 1.37 8.52
CA THR A 13 8.79 1.03 9.75
C THR A 13 9.67 2.19 10.22
N ARG A 14 10.46 2.79 9.33
CA ARG A 14 11.33 3.91 9.69
C ARG A 14 10.56 5.14 10.20
N LEU A 15 9.38 5.40 9.64
CA LEU A 15 8.54 6.52 10.08
C LEU A 15 7.82 6.17 11.39
N ALA A 16 7.30 4.96 11.52
CA ALA A 16 6.69 4.45 12.73
C ALA A 16 7.67 4.45 13.91
N ASP A 17 8.91 4.01 13.72
CA ASP A 17 9.96 4.02 14.75
C ASP A 17 10.29 5.45 15.22
N ARG A 18 10.20 6.43 14.33
CA ARG A 18 10.55 7.83 14.63
C ARG A 18 9.41 8.63 15.25
N PHE A 19 8.17 8.37 14.84
CA PHE A 19 7.01 9.21 15.17
C PHE A 19 5.91 8.46 15.93
N GLY A 20 6.00 7.13 16.03
CA GLY A 20 4.96 6.26 16.56
C GLY A 20 3.94 5.82 15.51
N VAL A 21 3.39 4.61 15.68
CA VAL A 21 2.45 3.98 14.73
C VAL A 21 1.18 4.80 14.50
N GLN A 22 0.70 5.48 15.55
CA GLN A 22 -0.50 6.33 15.51
C GLN A 22 -0.37 7.53 14.56
N CYS A 23 0.84 7.84 14.10
CA CYS A 23 1.12 8.94 13.19
C CYS A 23 1.24 8.48 11.73
N ILE A 24 1.13 7.17 11.43
CA ILE A 24 1.37 6.61 10.10
C ILE A 24 0.08 6.07 9.50
N VAL A 25 -0.44 6.77 8.50
CA VAL A 25 -1.61 6.36 7.72
C VAL A 25 -1.17 5.92 6.33
N VAL A 26 -1.62 4.74 5.89
CA VAL A 26 -1.33 4.20 4.56
C VAL A 26 -2.61 4.21 3.70
N GLY A 27 -2.59 4.97 2.61
CA GLY A 27 -3.62 4.90 1.57
C GLY A 27 -3.39 3.68 0.68
N ILE A 28 -4.46 2.91 0.43
CA ILE A 28 -4.43 1.72 -0.44
C ILE A 28 -5.47 1.91 -1.53
N ASP A 29 -5.01 2.03 -2.77
CA ASP A 29 -5.89 2.03 -3.93
C ASP A 29 -6.10 0.59 -4.41
N THR A 30 -7.37 0.17 -4.42
CA THR A 30 -7.77 -1.20 -4.72
C THR A 30 -8.57 -1.26 -6.01
N TRP A 31 -8.35 -2.30 -6.81
CA TRP A 31 -9.15 -2.65 -7.98
C TRP A 31 -9.68 -4.08 -7.87
N TYR A 32 -10.91 -4.29 -8.36
CA TYR A 32 -11.57 -5.58 -8.33
C TYR A 32 -11.40 -6.31 -9.66
N ASP A 33 -10.86 -7.52 -9.60
CA ASP A 33 -10.79 -8.46 -10.71
C ASP A 33 -12.05 -9.33 -10.75
N GLY A 34 -12.90 -9.10 -11.74
CA GLY A 34 -14.14 -9.85 -11.93
C GLY A 34 -13.94 -11.29 -12.41
N GLU A 35 -12.79 -11.63 -13.00
CA GLU A 35 -12.51 -12.99 -13.48
C GLU A 35 -12.09 -13.90 -12.33
N THR A 36 -11.26 -13.39 -11.42
CA THR A 36 -10.77 -14.15 -10.26
C THR A 36 -11.60 -13.94 -8.99
N GLY A 37 -12.42 -12.88 -8.94
CA GLY A 37 -13.20 -12.49 -7.77
C GLY A 37 -12.36 -11.85 -6.65
N LYS A 38 -11.16 -11.37 -6.98
CA LYS A 38 -10.17 -10.87 -6.01
C LYS A 38 -9.98 -9.36 -6.09
N TYR A 39 -9.43 -8.79 -5.02
CA TYR A 39 -9.06 -7.39 -4.95
C TYR A 39 -7.54 -7.25 -4.99
N HIS A 40 -7.04 -6.45 -5.93
CA HIS A 40 -5.62 -6.19 -6.11
C HIS A 40 -5.25 -4.75 -5.77
N VAL A 41 -4.03 -4.56 -5.28
CA VAL A 41 -3.50 -3.24 -4.97
C VAL A 41 -2.90 -2.62 -6.23
N ASN A 42 -3.27 -1.38 -6.52
CA ASN A 42 -2.74 -0.59 -7.61
C ASN A 42 -1.59 0.32 -7.16
N GLN A 43 -0.65 0.54 -8.06
CA GLN A 43 0.44 1.49 -7.91
C GLN A 43 0.37 2.55 -9.01
N TYR A 44 0.83 3.77 -8.70
CA TYR A 44 0.87 4.92 -9.62
C TYR A 44 -0.51 5.42 -10.09
N THR A 45 -1.52 5.21 -9.27
CA THR A 45 -2.84 5.82 -9.40
C THR A 45 -2.71 7.34 -9.36
N GLY A 46 -2.99 7.99 -10.49
CA GLY A 46 -2.78 9.43 -10.69
C GLY A 46 -2.14 9.78 -12.04
N ASP A 47 -1.55 8.80 -12.72
CA ASP A 47 -1.18 8.85 -14.13
C ASP A 47 -1.66 7.55 -14.79
N GLU A 48 -2.69 7.65 -15.64
CA GLU A 48 -3.31 6.49 -16.30
C GLU A 48 -2.30 5.67 -17.12
N SER A 49 -1.27 6.33 -17.68
CA SER A 49 -0.23 5.67 -18.47
C SER A 49 0.75 4.84 -17.62
N ARG A 50 0.75 5.03 -16.31
CA ARG A 50 1.70 4.41 -15.36
C ARG A 50 1.04 3.52 -14.34
N THR A 51 -0.29 3.49 -14.29
CA THR A 51 -1.05 2.65 -13.36
C THR A 51 -0.67 1.19 -13.59
N ARG A 52 -0.25 0.51 -12.52
CA ARG A 52 0.14 -0.90 -12.55
C ARG A 52 -0.58 -1.65 -11.45
N VAL A 53 -1.20 -2.76 -11.81
CA VAL A 53 -1.69 -3.75 -10.84
C VAL A 53 -0.47 -4.44 -10.25
N THR A 54 -0.37 -4.46 -8.93
CA THR A 54 0.70 -5.18 -8.23
C THR A 54 0.30 -6.63 -8.00
N GLN A 55 1.26 -7.47 -7.62
CA GLN A 55 1.01 -8.86 -7.23
C GLN A 55 0.27 -9.01 -5.90
N TRP A 56 0.06 -7.92 -5.15
CA TRP A 56 -0.57 -7.97 -3.84
C TRP A 56 -2.08 -8.02 -3.94
N GLU A 57 -2.68 -8.98 -3.24
CA GLU A 57 -4.08 -8.88 -2.85
C GLU A 57 -4.24 -7.82 -1.76
N THR A 58 -5.36 -7.10 -1.78
CA THR A 58 -5.59 -5.96 -0.89
C THR A 58 -5.45 -6.33 0.58
N LEU A 59 -6.02 -7.46 1.00
CA LEU A 59 -5.99 -7.88 2.41
C LEU A 59 -4.59 -8.27 2.87
N ASP A 60 -3.81 -8.92 2.01
CA ASP A 60 -2.41 -9.27 2.33
C ASP A 60 -1.57 -8.01 2.50
N TRP A 61 -1.80 -7.00 1.66
CA TRP A 61 -1.11 -5.73 1.79
C TRP A 61 -1.52 -4.96 3.06
N VAL A 62 -2.81 -4.98 3.43
CA VAL A 62 -3.28 -4.41 4.71
C VAL A 62 -2.54 -5.04 5.90
N GLN A 63 -2.43 -6.38 5.93
CA GLN A 63 -1.70 -7.07 6.99
C GLN A 63 -0.23 -6.68 7.00
N GLU A 64 0.40 -6.58 5.83
CA GLU A 64 1.81 -6.24 5.72
C GLU A 64 2.10 -4.82 6.20
N VAL A 65 1.27 -3.83 5.85
CA VAL A 65 1.47 -2.44 6.29
C VAL A 65 1.19 -2.27 7.80
N GLN A 66 0.23 -3.00 8.35
CA GLN A 66 0.01 -3.05 9.80
C GLN A 66 1.21 -3.64 10.54
N LYS A 67 1.76 -4.77 10.09
CA LYS A 67 3.00 -5.36 10.65
C LYS A 67 4.17 -4.40 10.63
N ARG A 68 4.20 -3.48 9.67
CA ARG A 68 5.26 -2.47 9.51
C ARG A 68 5.05 -1.20 10.33
N GLY A 69 3.93 -1.06 11.03
CA GLY A 69 3.66 0.06 11.92
C GLY A 69 2.74 1.15 11.36
N ALA A 70 1.93 0.83 10.34
CA ALA A 70 0.76 1.65 10.03
C ALA A 70 -0.30 1.49 11.13
N GLY A 71 -0.85 2.61 11.59
CA GLY A 71 -1.86 2.69 12.66
C GLY A 71 -3.29 2.61 12.15
#